data_AF-A0A8H3ZLK9-F1
#
_entry.id   AF-A0A8H3ZLK9-F1
#
_cell.length_a   1.000
_cell.length_b   1.000
_cell.length_c   1.000
_cell.angle_alpha   90.00
_cell.angle_beta   90.00
_cell.angle_gamma   90.00
#
_symmetry.space_group_name_H-M   'P 1'
#
loop_
_entity.id
_entity.type
_entity.pdbx_description
1 polymer ?
#
loop_
_entity_poly.entity_id
_entity_poly.type
_entity_poly.pdbx_seq_one_letter_code
_entity_poly.pdbx_strand_id
1 'polypeptide(L)'
;MADSKDISTPTQSLPDHGEPSKADGLTFARRGEQVDETTAVSDVSGFDANRMLARSLLTAAEEKALMRRVDFRVMTICSLLFLMKNIDADNISNARIMNKGTSRNIMTQLDMTSDEYNLLNVLYYVPYIVLEAPSNLLLKKFRPSAWQSRIMISWGIALLCHVPVSNKGGIYATRFILGAFEAGMFPGVIL
;
A
#
# COMPACT_ATOMS: atom_id res chain seq x y z
N MET A 1 45.83 -39.81 38.85
CA MET A 1 46.05 -39.40 37.44
C MET A 1 44.67 -39.41 36.81
N ALA A 2 44.11 -38.21 36.61
CA ALA A 2 42.72 -37.93 36.22
C ALA A 2 42.35 -38.65 34.91
N ASP A 3 41.28 -39.44 34.84
CA ASP A 3 39.83 -39.16 34.95
C ASP A 3 39.21 -38.67 33.63
N SER A 4 38.50 -39.61 33.00
CA SER A 4 37.86 -39.52 31.69
C SER A 4 36.54 -38.81 31.84
N LYS A 5 36.43 -37.57 31.33
CA LYS A 5 35.16 -36.82 31.34
C LYS A 5 34.28 -37.24 30.19
N ASP A 6 33.36 -38.16 30.50
CA ASP A 6 32.14 -38.42 29.75
C ASP A 6 31.27 -37.17 29.64
N ILE A 7 30.91 -36.81 28.41
CA ILE A 7 29.94 -35.77 28.09
C ILE A 7 28.54 -36.34 28.32
N SER A 8 28.00 -36.12 29.52
CA SER A 8 26.61 -36.41 29.86
C SER A 8 25.71 -35.28 29.36
N THR A 9 25.11 -35.48 28.19
CA THR A 9 23.93 -34.71 27.76
C THR A 9 22.73 -35.22 28.58
N PRO A 10 21.98 -34.37 29.31
CA PRO A 10 20.82 -34.83 30.05
C PRO A 10 19.71 -35.17 29.05
N THR A 11 19.43 -36.47 28.91
CA THR A 11 18.18 -36.98 28.34
C THR A 11 17.04 -36.51 29.23
N GLN A 12 16.40 -35.39 28.88
CA GLN A 12 15.10 -35.05 29.46
C GLN A 12 14.04 -35.98 28.84
N SER A 13 13.57 -36.86 29.71
CA SER A 13 12.46 -37.80 29.56
C SER A 13 11.20 -37.16 28.98
N LEU A 14 10.62 -37.84 28.00
CA LEU A 14 9.23 -37.65 27.53
C LEU A 14 8.23 -37.77 28.69
N PRO A 15 7.26 -36.86 28.80
CA PRO A 15 5.93 -37.21 29.26
C PRO A 15 5.07 -37.57 28.05
N ASP A 16 4.73 -38.85 27.97
CA ASP A 16 3.52 -39.34 27.30
C ASP A 16 2.28 -38.82 28.06
N HIS A 17 1.17 -38.71 27.34
CA HIS A 17 -0.19 -38.31 27.73
C HIS A 17 -0.63 -36.88 27.41
N GLY A 18 -1.43 -36.80 26.34
CA GLY A 18 -2.37 -35.71 26.11
C GLY A 18 -2.84 -35.69 24.66
N GLU A 19 -3.95 -36.35 24.36
CA GLU A 19 -4.69 -36.16 23.10
C GLU A 19 -4.83 -34.67 22.76
N PRO A 20 -4.88 -34.30 21.46
CA PRO A 20 -5.16 -32.93 21.07
C PRO A 20 -6.54 -32.52 21.61
N SER A 21 -6.55 -31.70 22.66
CA SER A 21 -7.77 -31.14 23.24
C SER A 21 -8.47 -30.29 22.19
N LYS A 22 -9.54 -30.86 21.61
CA LYS A 22 -10.58 -30.18 20.80
C LYS A 22 -11.36 -29.20 21.68
N ALA A 23 -10.70 -28.16 22.16
CA ALA A 23 -11.37 -27.02 22.75
C ALA A 23 -11.32 -25.87 21.74
N ASP A 24 -12.48 -25.57 21.17
CA ASP A 24 -12.78 -24.29 20.52
C ASP A 24 -12.28 -24.07 19.09
N GLY A 25 -12.40 -25.06 18.19
CA GLY A 25 -12.32 -24.84 16.72
C GLY A 25 -11.03 -24.20 16.16
N LEU A 26 -10.03 -23.96 17.00
CA LEU A 26 -8.79 -23.28 16.69
C LEU A 26 -7.69 -24.33 16.61
N THR A 27 -7.23 -24.61 15.39
CA THR A 27 -6.09 -25.49 15.15
C THR A 27 -4.81 -24.69 15.29
N PHE A 28 -3.98 -25.00 16.29
CA PHE A 28 -2.66 -24.41 16.45
C PHE A 28 -1.61 -25.33 15.84
N ALA A 29 -0.95 -24.89 14.76
CA ALA A 29 0.21 -25.58 14.21
C ALA A 29 1.50 -24.97 14.78
N ARG A 30 2.41 -25.80 15.32
CA ARG A 30 3.70 -25.30 15.81
C ARG A 30 4.65 -25.03 14.64
N ARG A 31 5.46 -23.97 14.72
CA ARG A 31 6.42 -23.58 13.66
C ARG A 31 7.33 -24.77 13.30
N GLY A 32 7.35 -25.16 12.01
CA GLY A 32 8.14 -26.28 11.50
C GLY A 32 7.44 -27.65 11.48
N GLU A 33 6.18 -27.74 11.92
CA GLU A 33 5.39 -28.97 11.89
C GLU A 33 4.65 -29.12 10.55
N GLN A 34 4.63 -30.34 9.98
CA GLN A 34 3.79 -30.64 8.82
C GLN A 34 2.32 -30.61 9.26
N VAL A 35 1.57 -29.63 8.78
CA VAL A 35 0.12 -29.57 9.02
C VAL A 35 -0.55 -30.58 8.11
N ASP A 36 -1.22 -31.56 8.73
CA ASP A 36 -1.96 -32.63 8.04
C ASP A 36 -3.04 -32.05 7.09
N GLU A 37 -3.10 -32.58 5.87
CA GLU A 37 -3.96 -32.12 4.75
C GLU A 37 -5.45 -32.05 5.14
N THR A 38 -5.85 -32.80 6.16
CA THR A 38 -7.23 -32.96 6.61
C THR A 38 -7.80 -31.74 7.36
N THR A 39 -6.98 -30.76 7.76
CA THR A 39 -7.43 -29.58 8.56
C THR A 39 -7.70 -28.32 7.73
N ALA A 40 -7.64 -28.40 6.41
CA ALA A 40 -7.86 -27.27 5.51
C ALA A 40 -9.36 -27.02 5.28
N VAL A 41 -10.07 -26.45 6.27
CA VAL A 41 -11.45 -26.00 6.07
C VAL A 41 -11.47 -24.72 5.24
N SER A 42 -12.14 -24.82 4.10
CA SER A 42 -12.07 -24.00 2.90
C SER A 42 -12.98 -22.77 2.87
N ASP A 43 -13.23 -22.10 4.00
CA ASP A 43 -14.27 -21.04 4.06
C ASP A 43 -13.78 -19.65 4.48
N VAL A 44 -12.48 -19.38 4.38
CA VAL A 44 -11.94 -18.03 4.58
C VAL A 44 -11.63 -17.40 3.23
N SER A 45 -12.36 -16.34 2.88
CA SER A 45 -12.12 -15.49 1.70
C SER A 45 -10.65 -15.02 1.68
N GLY A 46 -9.85 -15.58 0.76
CA GLY A 46 -8.42 -15.29 0.62
C GLY A 46 -7.45 -16.30 1.27
N PHE A 47 -7.97 -17.35 1.90
CA PHE A 47 -7.18 -18.45 2.45
C PHE A 47 -6.74 -19.40 1.32
N ASP A 48 -5.44 -19.44 1.10
CA ASP A 48 -4.79 -20.36 0.17
C ASP A 48 -3.93 -21.31 1.02
N ALA A 49 -4.48 -22.49 1.30
CA ALA A 49 -3.89 -23.48 2.21
C ALA A 49 -2.44 -23.83 1.82
N ASN A 50 -2.17 -23.92 0.51
CA ASN A 50 -0.83 -24.18 -0.02
C ASN A 50 0.17 -23.05 0.30
N ARG A 51 -0.27 -21.79 0.28
CA ARG A 51 0.60 -20.64 0.62
C ARG A 51 0.86 -20.54 2.12
N MET A 52 -0.09 -20.94 2.95
CA MET A 52 0.08 -20.96 4.40
C MET A 52 1.00 -22.10 4.84
N LEU A 53 0.86 -23.29 4.24
CA LEU A 53 1.82 -24.39 4.41
C LEU A 53 3.22 -23.98 3.96
N ALA A 54 3.35 -23.36 2.79
CA ALA A 54 4.65 -22.87 2.32
C ALA A 54 5.29 -21.84 3.28
N ARG A 55 4.48 -21.04 3.98
CA ARG A 55 4.97 -20.10 5.02
C ARG A 55 5.33 -20.80 6.33
N SER A 56 4.58 -21.83 6.75
CA SER A 56 4.88 -22.57 7.98
C SER A 56 6.15 -23.43 7.86
N LEU A 57 6.55 -23.76 6.63
CA LEU A 57 7.81 -24.42 6.30
C LEU A 57 9.03 -23.48 6.37
N LEU A 58 8.85 -22.15 6.36
CA LEU A 58 9.96 -21.19 6.41
C LEU A 58 10.47 -21.03 7.85
N THR A 59 11.79 -20.98 7.99
CA THR A 59 12.42 -20.64 9.28
C THR A 59 12.18 -19.16 9.59
N ALA A 60 12.11 -18.78 10.87
CA ALA A 60 11.86 -17.39 11.29
C ALA A 60 12.86 -16.37 10.69
N ALA A 61 14.10 -16.79 10.39
CA ALA A 61 15.10 -15.97 9.73
C ALA A 61 14.78 -15.72 8.23
N GLU A 62 14.26 -16.72 7.54
CA GLU A 62 13.92 -16.67 6.11
C GLU A 62 12.66 -15.84 5.88
N GLU A 63 11.64 -16.02 6.72
CA GLU A 63 10.42 -15.20 6.71
C GLU A 63 10.75 -13.72 6.90
N LYS A 64 11.62 -13.39 7.87
CA LYS A 64 12.05 -12.01 8.13
C LYS A 64 12.81 -11.42 6.95
N ALA A 65 13.68 -12.19 6.30
CA ALA A 65 14.42 -11.74 5.12
C ALA A 65 13.48 -11.50 3.92
N LEU A 66 12.46 -12.35 3.74
CA LEU A 66 11.43 -12.20 2.71
C LEU A 66 10.58 -10.95 2.96
N MET A 67 10.04 -10.78 4.16
CA MET A 67 9.25 -9.59 4.51
C MET A 67 10.06 -8.32 4.32
N ARG A 68 11.33 -8.30 4.76
CA ARG A 68 12.20 -7.13 4.57
C ARG A 68 12.41 -6.78 3.10
N ARG A 69 12.47 -7.76 2.19
CA ARG A 69 12.59 -7.50 0.74
C ARG A 69 11.29 -6.93 0.17
N VAL A 70 10.14 -7.45 0.60
CA VAL A 70 8.82 -6.96 0.19
C VAL A 70 8.62 -5.53 0.72
N ASP A 71 8.84 -5.31 2.01
CA ASP A 71 8.73 -4.01 2.66
C ASP A 71 9.65 -2.99 2.01
N PHE A 72 10.91 -3.34 1.71
CA PHE A 72 11.83 -2.41 1.07
C PHE A 72 11.32 -1.99 -0.31
N ARG A 73 10.74 -2.90 -1.10
CA ARG A 73 10.19 -2.56 -2.42
C ARG A 73 8.91 -1.74 -2.32
N VAL A 74 7.98 -2.11 -1.44
CA VAL A 74 6.72 -1.39 -1.23
C VAL A 74 6.98 -0.01 -0.66
N MET A 75 7.76 0.09 0.42
CA MET A 75 8.11 1.36 1.07
C MET A 75 8.88 2.28 0.13
N THR A 76 9.82 1.78 -0.67
CA THR A 76 10.56 2.63 -1.63
C THR A 76 9.62 3.22 -2.67
N ILE A 77 8.71 2.41 -3.24
CA ILE A 77 7.73 2.89 -4.21
C ILE A 77 6.79 3.91 -3.55
N CYS A 78 6.20 3.59 -2.41
CA CYS A 78 5.32 4.50 -1.67
C CYS A 78 6.02 5.82 -1.31
N SER A 79 7.29 5.78 -0.91
CA SER A 79 8.07 6.97 -0.55
C SER A 79 8.33 7.86 -1.76
N LEU A 80 8.74 7.26 -2.90
CA LEU A 80 8.96 8.00 -4.14
C LEU A 80 7.68 8.67 -4.64
N LEU A 81 6.56 7.99 -4.52
CA LEU A 81 5.26 8.50 -4.94
C LEU A 81 4.75 9.61 -4.03
N PHE A 82 4.92 9.44 -2.72
CA PHE A 82 4.63 10.50 -1.77
C PHE A 82 5.47 11.74 -2.07
N LEU A 83 6.75 11.57 -2.40
CA LEU A 83 7.61 12.68 -2.81
C LEU A 83 7.10 13.34 -4.11
N MET A 84 6.81 12.57 -5.15
CA MET A 84 6.29 13.12 -6.41
C MET A 84 4.96 13.86 -6.23
N LYS A 85 4.07 13.34 -5.39
CA LYS A 85 2.81 14.02 -5.05
C LYS A 85 3.07 15.39 -4.42
N ASN A 86 3.94 15.46 -3.41
CA ASN A 86 4.28 16.73 -2.78
C ASN A 86 4.90 17.70 -3.78
N ILE A 87 5.77 17.20 -4.67
CA ILE A 87 6.34 18.00 -5.76
C ILE A 87 5.26 18.57 -6.68
N ASP A 88 4.20 17.83 -7.05
CA ASP A 88 3.13 18.36 -7.90
C ASP A 88 2.35 19.50 -7.22
N ALA A 89 2.04 19.34 -5.93
CA ALA A 89 1.35 20.35 -5.13
C ALA A 89 2.21 21.62 -4.89
N ASP A 90 3.52 21.44 -4.68
CA ASP A 90 4.45 22.55 -4.55
C ASP A 90 4.71 23.24 -5.88
N ASN A 91 4.80 22.48 -6.98
CA ASN A 91 5.00 23.01 -8.33
C ASN A 91 3.85 23.93 -8.74
N ILE A 92 2.59 23.58 -8.45
CA ILE A 92 1.48 24.48 -8.76
C ILE A 92 1.54 25.74 -7.89
N SER A 93 1.87 25.61 -6.60
CA SER A 93 1.99 26.75 -5.70
C SER A 93 3.11 27.71 -6.14
N ASN A 94 4.24 27.16 -6.62
CA ASN A 94 5.38 27.91 -7.14
C ASN A 94 5.10 28.50 -8.53
N ALA A 95 4.36 27.81 -9.39
CA ALA A 95 4.01 28.28 -10.72
C ALA A 95 3.18 29.58 -10.68
N ARG A 96 2.41 29.81 -9.62
CA ARG A 96 1.72 31.09 -9.35
C ARG A 96 2.69 32.28 -9.28
N ILE A 97 3.83 32.10 -8.61
CA ILE A 97 4.80 33.17 -8.36
C ILE A 97 5.88 33.27 -9.43
N MET A 98 6.08 32.19 -10.19
CA MET A 98 7.09 32.11 -11.24
C MET A 98 6.78 33.05 -12.41
N ASN A 99 7.76 33.86 -12.83
CA ASN A 99 7.64 34.85 -13.92
C ASN A 99 6.53 35.92 -13.74
N LYS A 100 6.11 36.22 -12.50
CA LYS A 100 5.15 37.31 -12.22
C LYS A 100 5.56 38.61 -12.95
N GLY A 101 4.61 39.20 -13.69
CA GLY A 101 4.83 40.43 -14.47
C GLY A 101 5.38 40.22 -15.89
N THR A 102 5.62 38.98 -16.33
CA THR A 102 6.03 38.64 -17.70
C THR A 102 4.94 37.87 -18.43
N SER A 103 4.85 37.96 -19.76
CA SER A 103 3.90 37.22 -20.63
C SER A 103 4.03 35.68 -20.59
N ARG A 104 5.02 35.15 -19.84
CA ARG A 104 5.23 33.72 -19.59
C ARG A 104 4.68 33.25 -18.25
N ASN A 105 4.00 34.10 -17.49
CA ASN A 105 3.35 33.67 -16.26
C ASN A 105 2.11 32.85 -16.61
N ILE A 106 1.92 31.72 -15.93
CA ILE A 106 0.78 30.83 -16.19
C ILE A 106 -0.57 31.54 -16.00
N MET A 107 -0.65 32.50 -15.06
CA MET A 107 -1.85 33.31 -14.86
C MET A 107 -2.06 34.30 -16.01
N THR A 108 -1.00 34.84 -16.61
CA THR A 108 -1.12 35.73 -17.79
C THR A 108 -1.42 34.98 -19.09
N GLN A 109 -0.88 33.76 -19.24
CA GLN A 109 -1.10 32.93 -20.43
C GLN A 109 -2.49 32.33 -20.46
N LEU A 110 -2.98 31.92 -19.29
CA LEU A 110 -4.33 31.40 -19.15
C LEU A 110 -5.33 32.46 -18.73
N ASP A 111 -4.96 33.74 -18.57
CA ASP A 111 -5.85 34.84 -18.15
C ASP A 111 -6.59 34.57 -16.82
N MET A 112 -5.93 33.94 -15.84
CA MET A 112 -6.54 33.56 -14.56
C MET A 112 -6.29 34.60 -13.47
N THR A 113 -7.29 34.85 -12.64
CA THR A 113 -7.15 35.62 -11.41
C THR A 113 -6.47 34.81 -10.31
N SER A 114 -5.98 35.48 -9.25
CA SER A 114 -5.35 34.78 -8.12
C SER A 114 -6.30 33.81 -7.42
N ASP A 115 -7.57 34.16 -7.33
CA ASP A 115 -8.59 33.36 -6.64
C ASP A 115 -8.97 32.13 -7.46
N GLU A 116 -9.09 32.28 -8.77
CA GLU A 116 -9.27 31.17 -9.72
C GLU A 116 -8.09 30.20 -9.72
N TYR A 117 -6.87 30.71 -9.53
CA TYR A 117 -5.70 29.85 -9.40
C TYR A 117 -5.71 29.05 -8.09
N ASN A 118 -6.17 29.66 -6.99
CA ASN A 118 -6.34 28.94 -5.72
C ASN A 118 -7.43 27.86 -5.81
N LEU A 119 -8.44 28.05 -6.68
CA LEU A 119 -9.47 27.05 -6.95
C LEU A 119 -8.89 25.73 -7.48
N LEU A 120 -7.71 25.76 -8.12
CA LEU A 120 -7.03 24.55 -8.60
C LEU A 120 -6.71 23.56 -7.49
N ASN A 121 -6.27 24.05 -6.33
CA ASN A 121 -6.00 23.20 -5.17
C ASN A 121 -7.31 22.64 -4.61
N VAL A 122 -8.35 23.47 -4.54
CA VAL A 122 -9.68 23.04 -4.06
C VAL A 122 -10.28 21.98 -4.98
N LEU A 123 -10.19 22.14 -6.30
CA LEU A 123 -10.65 21.19 -7.31
C LEU A 123 -9.94 19.84 -7.23
N TYR A 124 -8.73 19.79 -6.69
CA TYR A 124 -8.03 18.54 -6.41
C TYR A 124 -8.51 17.91 -5.10
N TYR A 125 -8.61 18.67 -4.00
CA TYR A 125 -8.97 18.14 -2.68
C TYR A 125 -10.45 17.76 -2.53
N VAL A 126 -11.37 18.50 -3.15
CA VAL A 126 -12.81 18.23 -3.04
C VAL A 126 -13.20 16.83 -3.55
N PRO A 127 -12.91 16.44 -4.80
CA PRO A 127 -13.22 15.09 -5.28
C PRO A 127 -12.45 14.03 -4.51
N TYR A 128 -11.22 14.32 -4.07
CA TYR A 128 -10.44 13.42 -3.22
C TYR A 128 -11.19 13.05 -1.94
N ILE A 129 -11.67 14.04 -1.18
CA ILE A 129 -12.40 13.83 0.09
C ILE A 129 -13.75 13.14 -0.15
N VAL A 130 -14.49 13.57 -1.18
CA VAL A 130 -15.82 13.00 -1.48
C VAL A 130 -15.71 11.53 -1.88
N LEU A 131 -14.68 11.18 -2.66
CA LEU A 131 -14.47 9.81 -3.13
C LEU A 131 -13.68 8.95 -2.13
N GLU A 132 -13.10 9.52 -1.08
CA GLU A 132 -12.43 8.78 -0.01
C GLU A 132 -13.36 7.80 0.69
N ALA A 133 -14.55 8.27 1.11
CA ALA A 133 -15.55 7.45 1.77
C ALA A 133 -16.03 6.24 0.94
N PRO A 134 -16.43 6.39 -0.35
CA PRO A 134 -16.81 5.25 -1.18
C PRO A 134 -15.62 4.35 -1.54
N SER A 135 -14.40 4.91 -1.66
CA SER A 135 -13.19 4.12 -1.94
C SER A 135 -12.84 3.18 -0.77
N ASN A 136 -13.01 3.63 0.48
CA ASN A 136 -12.88 2.78 1.67
C ASN A 136 -13.88 1.60 1.67
N LEU A 137 -15.11 1.83 1.18
CA LEU A 137 -16.10 0.76 1.08
C LEU A 137 -15.73 -0.25 -0.02
N LEU A 138 -15.19 0.22 -1.13
CA LEU A 138 -14.71 -0.61 -2.24
C LEU A 138 -13.52 -1.50 -1.83
N LEU A 139 -12.64 -1.03 -0.93
CA LEU A 139 -11.53 -1.85 -0.43
C LEU A 139 -11.98 -3.14 0.27
N LYS A 140 -13.17 -3.16 0.90
CA LYS A 140 -13.70 -4.40 1.48
C LYS A 140 -13.99 -5.47 0.43
N LYS A 141 -14.12 -5.09 -0.85
CA LYS A 141 -14.48 -5.98 -1.96
C LYS A 141 -13.31 -6.31 -2.88
N PHE A 142 -12.25 -5.49 -2.89
CA PHE A 142 -11.09 -5.67 -3.78
C PHE A 142 -9.82 -6.03 -3.03
N ARG A 143 -8.91 -6.77 -3.68
CA ARG A 143 -7.59 -7.07 -3.11
C ARG A 143 -6.79 -5.76 -3.00
N PRO A 144 -6.29 -5.37 -1.81
CA PRO A 144 -5.61 -4.09 -1.60
C PRO A 144 -4.45 -3.85 -2.57
N SER A 145 -3.66 -4.89 -2.84
CA SER A 145 -2.53 -4.83 -3.78
C SER A 145 -2.96 -4.46 -5.21
N ALA A 146 -4.05 -5.02 -5.73
CA ALA A 146 -4.52 -4.74 -7.09
C ALA A 146 -5.19 -3.36 -7.17
N TRP A 147 -5.86 -2.95 -6.09
CA TRP A 147 -6.47 -1.62 -5.98
C TRP A 147 -5.41 -0.52 -6.01
N GLN A 148 -4.33 -0.69 -5.23
CA GLN A 148 -3.23 0.26 -5.18
C GLN A 148 -2.54 0.40 -6.55
N SER A 149 -2.25 -0.71 -7.24
CA SER A 149 -1.64 -0.65 -8.59
C SER A 149 -2.52 0.07 -9.61
N ARG A 150 -3.85 -0.09 -9.53
CA ARG A 150 -4.78 0.63 -10.41
C ARG A 150 -4.72 2.14 -10.19
N ILE A 151 -4.75 2.58 -8.93
CA ILE A 151 -4.65 4.00 -8.56
C ILE A 151 -3.37 4.61 -9.14
N MET A 152 -2.27 3.87 -9.03
CA MET A 152 -0.98 4.32 -9.55
C MET A 152 -0.97 4.56 -11.06
N ILE A 153 -1.58 3.65 -11.81
CA ILE A 153 -1.67 3.76 -13.27
C ILE A 153 -2.60 4.93 -13.65
N SER A 154 -3.78 5.05 -13.01
CA SER A 154 -4.71 6.14 -13.31
C SER A 154 -4.14 7.51 -12.96
N TRP A 155 -3.39 7.62 -11.85
CA TRP A 155 -2.70 8.84 -11.46
C TRP A 155 -1.61 9.23 -12.47
N GLY A 156 -0.77 8.27 -12.88
CA GLY A 156 0.27 8.52 -13.89
C GLY A 156 -0.31 8.97 -15.24
N ILE A 157 -1.43 8.37 -15.66
CA ILE A 157 -2.15 8.79 -16.88
C ILE A 157 -2.67 10.21 -16.74
N ALA A 158 -3.29 10.56 -15.60
CA ALA A 158 -3.78 11.91 -15.36
C ALA A 158 -2.66 12.97 -15.35
N LEU A 159 -1.47 12.64 -14.85
CA LEU A 159 -0.30 13.51 -14.96
C LEU A 159 0.15 13.72 -16.41
N LEU A 160 0.14 12.68 -17.26
CA LEU A 160 0.45 12.84 -18.68
C LEU A 160 -0.58 13.73 -19.38
N CYS A 161 -1.85 13.63 -18.99
CA CYS A 161 -2.91 14.50 -19.48
C CYS A 161 -2.76 15.97 -19.06
N HIS A 162 -1.92 16.33 -18.09
CA HIS A 162 -1.64 17.74 -17.77
C HIS A 162 -0.76 18.44 -18.80
N VAL A 163 0.14 17.71 -19.47
CA VAL A 163 1.16 18.30 -20.37
C VAL A 163 0.57 19.10 -21.54
N PRO A 164 -0.45 18.63 -22.28
CA PRO A 164 -0.97 19.35 -23.44
C PRO A 164 -1.99 20.45 -23.09
N VAL A 165 -2.27 20.70 -21.82
CA VAL A 165 -3.36 21.59 -21.42
C VAL A 165 -2.90 23.04 -21.49
N SER A 166 -3.56 23.84 -22.33
CA SER A 166 -3.26 25.27 -22.52
C SER A 166 -4.47 26.19 -22.29
N ASN A 167 -5.55 25.67 -21.71
CA ASN A 167 -6.79 26.42 -21.48
C ASN A 167 -7.22 26.36 -20.00
N LYS A 168 -7.96 27.38 -19.53
CA LYS A 168 -8.46 27.48 -18.15
C LYS A 168 -9.25 26.22 -17.75
N GLY A 169 -10.23 25.84 -18.58
CA GLY A 169 -11.15 24.74 -18.30
C GLY A 169 -10.48 23.36 -18.28
N GLY A 170 -9.46 23.14 -19.10
CA GLY A 170 -8.71 21.89 -19.13
C GLY A 170 -7.84 21.72 -17.90
N ILE A 171 -7.26 22.80 -17.35
CA ILE A 171 -6.53 22.68 -16.07
C ILE A 171 -7.53 22.32 -14.97
N TYR A 172 -8.71 22.93 -14.94
CA TYR A 172 -9.76 22.56 -13.98
C TYR A 172 -10.18 21.09 -14.11
N ALA A 173 -10.44 20.63 -15.33
CA ALA A 173 -10.85 19.26 -15.59
C ALA A 173 -9.76 18.25 -15.21
N THR A 174 -8.51 18.47 -15.62
CA THR A 174 -7.41 17.56 -15.30
C THR A 174 -7.15 17.50 -13.79
N ARG A 175 -7.28 18.63 -13.07
CA ARG A 175 -7.16 18.67 -11.60
C ARG A 175 -8.26 17.89 -10.90
N PHE A 176 -9.50 18.03 -11.36
CA PHE A 176 -10.63 17.30 -10.83
C PHE A 176 -10.46 15.78 -11.04
N ILE A 177 -10.07 15.38 -12.25
CA ILE A 177 -9.83 13.97 -12.61
C ILE A 177 -8.67 13.40 -11.80
N LEU A 178 -7.59 14.17 -11.63
CA LEU A 178 -6.43 13.77 -10.83
C LEU A 178 -6.82 13.50 -9.36
N GLY A 179 -7.58 14.42 -8.75
CA GLY A 179 -8.09 14.24 -7.38
C GLY A 179 -9.05 13.05 -7.26
N ALA A 180 -9.90 12.84 -8.26
CA ALA A 180 -10.82 11.70 -8.29
C ALA A 180 -10.11 10.34 -8.42
N PHE A 181 -9.01 10.27 -9.19
CA PHE A 181 -8.22 9.04 -9.33
C PHE A 181 -7.31 8.76 -8.14
N GLU A 182 -6.89 9.79 -7.41
CA GLU A 182 -6.10 9.60 -6.18
C GLU A 182 -6.97 9.18 -4.97
N ALA A 183 -8.28 9.37 -5.06
CA ALA A 183 -9.23 8.99 -4.01
C ALA A 183 -9.24 7.47 -3.76
N GLY A 184 -8.55 7.04 -2.71
CA GLY A 184 -8.36 5.62 -2.39
C GLY A 184 -6.94 5.19 -2.14
N MET A 185 -5.96 6.08 -2.34
CA MET A 185 -4.56 5.78 -2.03
C MET A 185 -4.36 5.58 -0.52
N PHE A 186 -5.03 6.37 0.31
CA PHE A 186 -4.90 6.35 1.77
C PHE A 186 -5.31 5.02 2.42
N PRO A 187 -6.48 4.42 2.11
CA PRO A 187 -6.82 3.11 2.64
C PRO A 187 -5.97 1.97 2.09
N GLY A 188 -5.40 2.08 0.88
CA GLY A 188 -4.52 1.05 0.34
C GLY A 188 -3.16 0.95 1.01
N VAL A 189 -2.71 2.01 1.69
CA VAL A 189 -1.39 2.07 2.37
C VAL A 189 -1.50 1.78 3.86
N ILE A 190 -2.64 2.10 4.50
CA ILE A 190 -2.80 2.03 5.96
C ILE A 190 -3.54 0.75 6.42
N LEU A 191 -4.38 0.16 5.56
CA LEU A 191 -5.31 -0.92 5.88
C LEU A 191 -4.85 -2.27 5.29
#